data_AF-A0A924GS63-F1
#
_entry.id   AF-A0A924GS63-F1
#
_cell.length_a   1.000
_cell.length_b   1.000
_cell.length_c   1.000
_cell.angle_alpha   90.00
_cell.angle_beta   90.00
_cell.angle_gamma   90.00
#
_symmetry.space_group_name_H-M   'P 1'
#
loop_
_entity.id
_entity.type
_entity.pdbx_description
1 polymer ?
#
loop_
_entity_poly.entity_id
_entity_poly.type
_entity_poly.pdbx_seq_one_letter_code
_entity_poly.pdbx_strand_id
1 'polypeptide(L)'
;MAKSLSSLWLKSFRRLGKAQQAQGRRLLLSLVPKPARVSAVRRVKPVTTSQPSQLTKPVSKPLVRPAAAAPGLPGSWQKAWFSVPTAGQLAPARRMLYWLYLPAGERLTPLPMVIMLHGCQQSAIDFAASTRMNQLAERKGFAVLYPQQSSAADSHRCWHWYKRDTQQGGGDVQLLAEMIAHVQRRHGLDSTRTYISGLSAGAALATLVALHYPERIAALGVHSAPVFGTADSPISAYRAMQHGTRIAHIDAAHTLLQSQPQFPGMPAIILHGDRDAVVRRINGAQLAEQLKIVNAPYLGTAPPVLRSYLARTGGRSPRHGYSSASAYAGRKPQLVSCDITGLGHAWSGGADKLAFSAPEGPDASLMMWTFFARHRRPLAAQMPDLKSCESSAQ
;
A
#
# COMPACT_ATOMS: atom_id res chain seq x y z
N MET A 1 2.59 -11.48 32.76
CA MET A 1 1.48 -10.65 32.23
C MET A 1 2.04 -9.51 31.38
N ALA A 2 2.28 -9.75 30.08
CA ALA A 2 2.82 -8.75 29.16
C ALA A 2 1.67 -8.03 28.45
N LYS A 3 1.43 -6.76 28.77
CA LYS A 3 0.50 -5.90 28.02
C LYS A 3 1.03 -5.76 26.59
N SER A 4 0.26 -6.25 25.61
CA SER A 4 0.61 -6.27 24.19
C SER A 4 0.93 -4.88 23.64
N LEU A 5 2.10 -4.73 23.02
CA LEU A 5 2.61 -3.54 22.33
C LEU A 5 1.77 -3.10 21.13
N SER A 6 0.75 -3.89 20.74
CA SER A 6 -0.31 -3.49 19.80
C SER A 6 -1.03 -2.21 20.24
N SER A 7 -1.08 -1.93 21.54
CA SER A 7 -1.78 -0.77 22.11
C SER A 7 -1.13 0.60 21.83
N LEU A 8 0.19 0.64 21.57
CA LEU A 8 0.90 1.88 21.21
C LEU A 8 0.58 2.33 19.77
N TRP A 9 0.42 1.36 18.87
CA TRP A 9 0.00 1.57 17.50
C TRP A 9 -1.43 2.15 17.41
N LEU A 10 -2.35 1.70 18.27
CA LEU A 10 -3.75 2.13 18.31
C LEU A 10 -3.97 3.58 18.81
N LYS A 11 -3.17 4.07 19.75
CA LYS A 11 -3.40 5.39 20.39
C LYS A 11 -3.14 6.55 19.44
N SER A 12 -2.14 6.45 18.57
CA SER A 12 -1.85 7.45 17.54
C SER A 12 -2.89 7.40 16.41
N PHE A 13 -3.27 6.20 15.93
CA PHE A 13 -4.28 6.01 14.89
C PHE A 13 -5.68 6.56 15.25
N ARG A 14 -6.16 6.33 16.48
CA ARG A 14 -7.51 6.79 16.91
C ARG A 14 -7.61 8.29 17.16
N ARG A 15 -6.51 8.96 17.53
CA ARG A 15 -6.51 10.40 17.82
C ARG A 15 -6.39 11.26 16.56
N LEU A 16 -5.64 10.82 15.55
CA LEU A 16 -5.33 11.64 14.38
C LEU A 16 -6.45 11.68 13.32
N GLY A 17 -7.17 10.59 13.08
CA GLY A 17 -8.28 10.57 12.12
C GLY A 17 -9.50 11.43 12.52
N LYS A 18 -9.75 11.60 13.83
CA LYS A 18 -10.85 12.44 14.34
C LYS A 18 -10.45 13.91 14.51
N ALA A 19 -9.17 14.20 14.80
CA ALA A 19 -8.70 15.56 15.02
C ALA A 19 -8.62 16.37 13.72
N GLN A 20 -8.25 15.75 12.59
CA GLN A 20 -8.17 16.44 11.30
C GLN A 20 -9.55 16.84 10.74
N GLN A 21 -10.61 16.05 11.00
CA GLN A 21 -11.97 16.39 10.56
C GLN A 21 -12.65 17.46 11.44
N ALA A 22 -12.29 17.53 12.73
CA ALA A 22 -12.88 18.46 13.68
C ALA A 22 -12.25 19.87 13.64
N GLN A 23 -10.95 19.98 13.32
CA GLN A 23 -10.27 21.29 13.26
C GLN A 23 -10.64 22.10 12.02
N GLY A 24 -10.85 21.49 10.85
CA GLY A 24 -11.29 22.20 9.64
C GLY A 24 -12.70 22.80 9.78
N ARG A 25 -13.58 22.12 10.52
CA ARG A 25 -14.97 22.57 10.73
C ARG A 25 -15.09 23.69 11.77
N ARG A 26 -14.20 23.72 12.78
CA ARG A 26 -14.14 24.80 13.79
C ARG A 26 -13.58 26.11 13.22
N LEU A 27 -12.64 26.05 12.29
CA LEU A 27 -12.07 27.22 11.60
C LEU A 27 -13.04 27.87 10.59
N LEU A 28 -13.93 27.08 9.97
CA LEU A 28 -14.97 27.59 9.07
C LEU A 28 -16.15 28.25 9.81
N LEU A 29 -16.44 27.85 11.04
CA LEU A 29 -17.50 28.43 11.87
C LEU A 29 -17.05 29.67 12.66
N SER A 30 -15.75 29.94 12.76
CA SER A 30 -15.21 31.16 13.39
C SER A 30 -15.16 32.38 12.45
N LEU A 31 -15.56 32.23 11.18
CA LEU A 31 -15.53 33.28 10.16
C LEU A 31 -16.92 33.89 9.86
N VAL A 32 -17.94 33.58 10.66
CA VAL A 32 -19.28 34.17 10.53
C VAL A 32 -19.44 35.27 11.60
N PRO A 33 -19.67 36.55 11.23
CA PRO A 33 -19.91 37.61 12.19
C PRO A 33 -21.27 37.43 12.89
N LYS A 34 -21.29 37.58 14.22
CA LYS A 34 -22.51 37.59 15.04
C LYS A 34 -23.09 39.00 15.10
N PRO A 35 -24.42 39.20 14.93
CA PRO A 35 -25.04 40.48 15.22
C PRO A 35 -25.21 40.72 16.74
N ALA A 36 -25.25 42.00 17.10
CA ALA A 36 -25.13 42.54 18.44
C ALA A 36 -26.34 42.28 19.37
N ARG A 37 -26.08 42.33 20.69
CA ARG A 37 -27.04 42.20 21.79
C ARG A 37 -27.77 43.52 22.06
N VAL A 38 -29.07 43.43 22.36
CA VAL A 38 -29.83 44.45 23.09
C VAL A 38 -30.48 43.79 24.32
N SER A 39 -30.49 44.51 25.43
CA SER A 39 -30.91 44.09 26.76
C SER A 39 -32.37 44.48 27.07
N ALA A 40 -33.12 43.63 27.78
CA ALA A 40 -33.74 43.91 29.10
C ALA A 40 -35.09 43.18 29.36
N VAL A 41 -35.05 42.34 30.43
CA VAL A 41 -36.02 42.17 31.55
C VAL A 41 -37.51 41.90 31.27
N ARG A 42 -38.03 40.74 31.75
CA ARG A 42 -38.94 40.63 32.94
C ARG A 42 -39.16 39.16 33.37
N ARG A 43 -39.34 38.97 34.69
CA ARG A 43 -39.37 37.70 35.43
C ARG A 43 -40.81 37.37 35.87
N VAL A 44 -41.27 36.13 35.70
CA VAL A 44 -42.46 35.55 36.38
C VAL A 44 -42.15 34.08 36.75
N LYS A 45 -42.55 33.68 37.98
CA LYS A 45 -42.37 32.37 38.66
C LYS A 45 -43.62 31.46 38.45
N PRO A 46 -43.74 30.28 39.11
CA PRO A 46 -42.87 29.10 39.15
C PRO A 46 -43.63 27.83 38.72
N VAL A 47 -42.98 26.84 38.09
CA VAL A 47 -43.62 25.54 37.82
C VAL A 47 -42.61 24.40 38.02
N THR A 48 -42.99 23.50 38.92
CA THR A 48 -42.67 22.08 39.10
C THR A 48 -41.34 21.53 38.60
N THR A 49 -40.54 21.04 39.55
CA THR A 49 -39.34 20.22 39.33
C THR A 49 -39.65 18.92 38.58
N SER A 50 -39.34 18.89 37.29
CA SER A 50 -39.14 17.65 36.54
C SER A 50 -37.65 17.49 36.21
N GLN A 51 -37.06 16.40 36.70
CA GLN A 51 -35.69 16.00 36.38
C GLN A 51 -35.49 15.89 34.86
N PRO A 52 -34.38 16.40 34.28
CA PRO A 52 -34.03 16.07 32.91
C PRO A 52 -33.48 14.65 32.86
N SER A 53 -34.25 13.73 32.28
CA SER A 53 -33.76 12.42 31.89
C SER A 53 -32.65 12.59 30.85
N GLN A 54 -31.39 12.44 31.27
CA GLN A 54 -30.27 12.25 30.35
C GLN A 54 -30.38 10.87 29.72
N LEU A 55 -31.17 10.75 28.65
CA LEU A 55 -30.98 9.69 27.65
C LEU A 55 -29.89 10.16 26.69
N THR A 56 -28.64 10.05 27.13
CA THR A 56 -27.50 10.06 26.23
C THR A 56 -27.57 8.80 25.37
N LYS A 57 -28.24 8.90 24.22
CA LYS A 57 -28.12 7.87 23.18
C LYS A 57 -26.63 7.72 22.86
N PRO A 58 -26.04 6.51 22.98
CA PRO A 58 -24.67 6.30 22.58
C PRO A 58 -24.56 6.66 21.11
N VAL A 59 -23.70 7.63 20.79
CA VAL A 59 -23.33 7.95 19.40
C VAL A 59 -22.73 6.67 18.82
N SER A 60 -23.55 5.96 18.05
CA SER A 60 -23.13 4.79 17.29
C SER A 60 -21.94 5.20 16.43
N LYS A 61 -20.81 4.49 16.60
CA LYS A 61 -19.68 4.57 15.67
C LYS A 61 -20.23 4.47 14.25
N PRO A 62 -19.79 5.29 13.28
CA PRO A 62 -20.14 5.05 11.89
C PRO A 62 -19.74 3.62 11.56
N LEU A 63 -20.71 2.76 11.25
CA LEU A 63 -20.40 1.47 10.64
C LEU A 63 -19.78 1.81 9.29
N VAL A 64 -18.46 1.71 9.20
CA VAL A 64 -17.77 1.62 7.92
C VAL A 64 -18.30 0.34 7.28
N ARG A 65 -19.24 0.48 6.34
CA ARG A 65 -19.73 -0.64 5.54
C ARG A 65 -18.52 -1.25 4.83
N PRO A 66 -18.31 -2.57 4.91
CA PRO A 66 -17.32 -3.23 4.05
C PRO A 66 -17.63 -2.85 2.61
N ALA A 67 -16.63 -2.35 1.88
CA ALA A 67 -16.84 -2.03 0.48
C ALA A 67 -17.10 -3.36 -0.25
N ALA A 68 -18.16 -3.44 -1.06
CA ALA A 68 -18.25 -4.55 -2.02
C ALA A 68 -17.19 -4.31 -3.10
N ALA A 69 -16.46 -5.35 -3.52
CA ALA A 69 -15.57 -5.25 -4.67
C ALA A 69 -16.42 -4.90 -5.90
N ALA A 70 -16.33 -3.63 -6.32
CA ALA A 70 -16.94 -3.00 -7.49
C ALA A 70 -18.13 -3.75 -8.14
N PRO A 71 -19.36 -3.57 -7.64
CA PRO A 71 -20.56 -4.00 -8.35
C PRO A 71 -20.59 -3.39 -9.76
N GLY A 72 -20.89 -4.20 -10.79
CA GLY A 72 -21.18 -3.72 -12.14
C GLY A 72 -19.99 -3.61 -13.09
N LEU A 73 -18.80 -4.11 -12.74
CA LEU A 73 -17.76 -4.34 -13.74
C LEU A 73 -18.02 -5.65 -14.51
N PRO A 74 -17.76 -5.71 -15.83
CA PRO A 74 -18.02 -6.90 -16.63
C PRO A 74 -16.98 -8.03 -16.39
N GLY A 75 -15.79 -7.70 -15.87
CA GLY A 75 -14.77 -8.68 -15.53
C GLY A 75 -15.15 -9.61 -14.38
N SER A 76 -14.41 -10.71 -14.23
CA SER A 76 -14.66 -11.69 -13.16
C SER A 76 -13.90 -11.34 -11.88
N TRP A 77 -14.58 -11.40 -10.74
CA TRP A 77 -14.01 -11.23 -9.40
C TRP A 77 -14.04 -12.56 -8.64
N GLN A 78 -12.89 -13.23 -8.56
CA GLN A 78 -12.78 -14.60 -8.07
C GLN A 78 -12.18 -14.61 -6.67
N LYS A 79 -12.83 -15.31 -5.73
CA LYS A 79 -12.29 -15.57 -4.39
C LYS A 79 -11.71 -16.98 -4.36
N ALA A 80 -10.47 -17.12 -3.91
CA ALA A 80 -9.83 -18.42 -3.81
C ALA A 80 -8.80 -18.45 -2.67
N TRP A 81 -8.33 -19.65 -2.37
CA TRP A 81 -7.29 -19.88 -1.38
C TRP A 81 -6.04 -20.43 -2.07
N PHE A 82 -4.90 -19.94 -1.66
CA PHE A 82 -3.61 -20.53 -1.98
C PHE A 82 -3.10 -21.29 -0.77
N SER A 83 -2.58 -22.48 -0.98
CA SER A 83 -1.98 -23.31 0.07
C SER A 83 -0.63 -23.82 -0.43
N VAL A 84 0.38 -23.75 0.43
CA VAL A 84 1.68 -24.36 0.18
C VAL A 84 1.71 -25.70 0.91
N PRO A 85 1.94 -26.83 0.21
CA PRO A 85 2.20 -28.11 0.87
C PRO A 85 3.49 -27.97 1.69
N THR A 86 3.43 -28.20 2.99
CA THR A 86 4.65 -28.25 3.81
C THR A 86 5.32 -29.61 3.61
N ALA A 87 6.65 -29.65 3.49
CA ALA A 87 7.39 -30.91 3.58
C ALA A 87 7.25 -31.47 5.00
N GLY A 88 6.65 -32.66 5.14
CA GLY A 88 6.46 -33.36 6.42
C GLY A 88 5.02 -33.32 6.97
N GLN A 89 4.60 -34.42 7.59
CA GLN A 89 3.21 -34.72 7.98
C GLN A 89 2.66 -33.88 9.16
N LEU A 90 3.44 -33.01 9.81
CA LEU A 90 3.07 -32.41 11.11
C LEU A 90 3.06 -30.87 11.16
N ALA A 91 3.41 -30.17 10.08
CA ALA A 91 3.35 -28.70 10.05
C ALA A 91 2.04 -28.22 9.39
N PRO A 92 1.25 -27.33 10.04
CA PRO A 92 -0.01 -26.85 9.46
C PRO A 92 0.26 -26.13 8.13
N ALA A 93 -0.47 -26.55 7.09
CA ALA A 93 -0.35 -25.95 5.76
C ALA A 93 -0.53 -24.42 5.83
N ARG A 94 0.43 -23.68 5.27
CA ARG A 94 0.32 -22.23 5.18
C ARG A 94 -0.68 -21.89 4.08
N ARG A 95 -1.75 -21.21 4.47
CA ARG A 95 -2.88 -20.90 3.60
C ARG A 95 -3.17 -19.40 3.62
N MET A 96 -3.32 -18.81 2.44
CA MET A 96 -3.64 -17.39 2.27
C MET A 96 -4.85 -17.23 1.37
N LEU A 97 -5.82 -16.44 1.85
CA LEU A 97 -6.99 -16.07 1.05
C LEU A 97 -6.57 -15.01 0.04
N TYR A 98 -7.13 -15.05 -1.15
CA TYR A 98 -6.92 -13.99 -2.14
C TYR A 98 -8.18 -13.76 -2.97
N TRP A 99 -8.17 -12.60 -3.61
CA TRP A 99 -9.10 -12.29 -4.70
C TRP A 99 -8.33 -12.01 -5.98
N LEU A 100 -8.90 -12.40 -7.11
CA LEU A 100 -8.35 -12.18 -8.43
C LEU A 100 -9.41 -11.47 -9.28
N TYR A 101 -9.06 -10.30 -9.80
CA TYR A 101 -9.81 -9.64 -10.85
C TYR A 101 -9.23 -10.00 -12.21
N LEU A 102 -10.08 -10.51 -13.10
CA LEU A 102 -9.74 -10.73 -14.51
C LEU A 102 -10.66 -9.84 -15.36
N PRO A 103 -10.11 -8.93 -16.18
CA PRO A 103 -10.92 -8.06 -17.01
C PRO A 103 -11.72 -8.87 -18.05
N ALA A 104 -12.85 -8.33 -18.50
CA ALA A 104 -13.66 -8.95 -19.54
C ALA A 104 -13.00 -8.81 -20.92
N GLY A 105 -13.55 -9.55 -21.89
CA GLY A 105 -13.11 -9.52 -23.28
C GLY A 105 -12.21 -10.69 -23.67
N GLU A 106 -12.05 -10.85 -24.98
CA GLU A 106 -11.26 -11.92 -25.58
C GLU A 106 -9.77 -11.72 -25.34
N ARG A 107 -9.07 -12.80 -24.98
CA ARG A 107 -7.65 -12.78 -24.64
C ARG A 107 -6.82 -13.19 -25.85
N LEU A 108 -6.42 -12.21 -26.65
CA LEU A 108 -5.51 -12.45 -27.78
C LEU A 108 -4.05 -12.70 -27.33
N THR A 109 -3.68 -12.20 -26.14
CA THR A 109 -2.35 -12.41 -25.54
C THR A 109 -2.45 -12.58 -24.02
N PRO A 110 -1.46 -13.23 -23.38
CA PRO A 110 -1.37 -13.29 -21.92
C PRO A 110 -1.41 -11.90 -21.28
N LEU A 111 -2.27 -11.73 -20.25
CA LEU A 111 -2.45 -10.45 -19.56
C LEU A 111 -1.29 -10.18 -18.60
N PRO A 112 -0.82 -8.92 -18.48
CA PRO A 112 -0.06 -8.47 -17.32
C PRO A 112 -0.81 -8.71 -16.01
N MET A 113 -0.09 -8.77 -14.89
CA MET A 113 -0.69 -8.89 -13.56
C MET A 113 -0.13 -7.84 -12.60
N VAL A 114 -1.01 -7.19 -11.84
CA VAL A 114 -0.65 -6.29 -10.73
C VAL A 114 -1.05 -6.94 -9.41
N ILE A 115 -0.11 -7.12 -8.49
CA ILE A 115 -0.38 -7.56 -7.13
C ILE A 115 -0.61 -6.33 -6.26
N MET A 116 -1.70 -6.31 -5.49
CA MET A 116 -2.12 -5.19 -4.66
C MET A 116 -2.22 -5.60 -3.19
N LEU A 117 -1.25 -5.16 -2.38
CA LEU A 117 -1.14 -5.47 -0.96
C LEU A 117 -1.72 -4.35 -0.09
N HIS A 118 -2.79 -4.68 0.63
CA HIS A 118 -3.49 -3.72 1.49
C HIS A 118 -2.66 -3.29 2.71
N GLY A 119 -2.93 -2.10 3.26
CA GLY A 119 -2.38 -1.65 4.53
C GLY A 119 -3.07 -2.29 5.74
N CYS A 120 -2.56 -2.01 6.94
CA CYS A 120 -3.17 -2.52 8.17
C CYS A 120 -4.57 -1.90 8.38
N GLN A 121 -5.45 -2.64 9.03
CA GLN A 121 -6.90 -2.38 9.19
C GLN A 121 -7.73 -2.46 7.90
N GLN A 122 -7.10 -2.58 6.73
CA GLN A 122 -7.82 -2.81 5.47
C GLN A 122 -8.00 -4.30 5.20
N SER A 123 -8.90 -4.63 4.28
CA SER A 123 -8.99 -5.94 3.63
C SER A 123 -8.61 -5.83 2.16
N ALA A 124 -8.38 -6.97 1.50
CA ALA A 124 -8.19 -7.06 0.05
C ALA A 124 -9.35 -6.38 -0.71
N ILE A 125 -10.58 -6.58 -0.24
CA ILE A 125 -11.79 -6.02 -0.84
C ILE A 125 -11.85 -4.49 -0.64
N ASP A 126 -11.60 -4.01 0.58
CA ASP A 126 -11.59 -2.57 0.86
C ASP A 126 -10.51 -1.85 0.05
N PHE A 127 -9.35 -2.49 -0.13
CA PHE A 127 -8.25 -1.93 -0.89
C PHE A 127 -8.55 -1.93 -2.40
N ALA A 128 -9.16 -2.99 -2.94
CA ALA A 128 -9.64 -3.01 -4.32
C ALA A 128 -10.63 -1.86 -4.59
N ALA A 129 -11.59 -1.65 -3.70
CA ALA A 129 -12.55 -0.55 -3.80
C ALA A 129 -11.88 0.84 -3.67
N SER A 130 -11.02 1.02 -2.67
CA SER A 130 -10.32 2.29 -2.40
C SER A 130 -9.41 2.70 -3.56
N THR A 131 -8.64 1.78 -4.13
CA THR A 131 -7.69 2.09 -5.20
C THR A 131 -8.33 2.24 -6.57
N ARG A 132 -9.57 1.74 -6.74
CA ARG A 132 -10.25 1.64 -8.03
C ARG A 132 -9.43 0.90 -9.10
N MET A 133 -8.56 0.00 -8.66
CA MET A 133 -7.62 -0.69 -9.55
C MET A 133 -8.34 -1.70 -10.46
N ASN A 134 -9.46 -2.31 -10.03
CA ASN A 134 -10.29 -3.15 -10.90
C ASN A 134 -10.88 -2.35 -12.08
N GLN A 135 -11.33 -1.12 -11.85
CA GLN A 135 -11.84 -0.26 -12.92
C GLN A 135 -10.72 0.10 -13.92
N LEU A 136 -9.49 0.33 -13.42
CA LEU A 136 -8.35 0.59 -14.28
C LEU A 136 -7.93 -0.65 -15.07
N ALA A 137 -7.90 -1.80 -14.41
CA ALA A 137 -7.63 -3.12 -14.99
C ALA A 137 -8.58 -3.45 -16.13
N GLU A 138 -9.88 -3.21 -15.94
CA GLU A 138 -10.89 -3.36 -16.98
C GLU A 138 -10.59 -2.51 -18.21
N ARG A 139 -10.25 -1.23 -18.02
CA ARG A 139 -9.98 -0.31 -19.13
C ARG A 139 -8.63 -0.53 -19.81
N LYS A 140 -7.67 -1.18 -19.14
CA LYS A 140 -6.28 -1.25 -19.59
C LYS A 140 -5.80 -2.67 -19.88
N GLY A 141 -6.62 -3.69 -19.59
CA GLY A 141 -6.32 -5.08 -19.92
C GLY A 141 -5.21 -5.68 -19.08
N PHE A 142 -5.36 -5.70 -17.76
CA PHE A 142 -4.47 -6.44 -16.85
C PHE A 142 -5.23 -7.14 -15.74
N ALA A 143 -4.70 -8.25 -15.22
CA ALA A 143 -5.23 -8.94 -14.06
C ALA A 143 -4.79 -8.26 -12.76
N VAL A 144 -5.59 -8.39 -11.69
CA VAL A 144 -5.23 -7.86 -10.37
C VAL A 144 -5.38 -8.92 -9.30
N LEU A 145 -4.28 -9.22 -8.60
CA LEU A 145 -4.25 -10.17 -7.50
C LEU A 145 -4.23 -9.42 -6.16
N TYR A 146 -5.15 -9.76 -5.28
CA TYR A 146 -5.31 -9.17 -3.95
C TYR A 146 -5.18 -10.24 -2.85
N PRO A 147 -3.94 -10.49 -2.38
CA PRO A 147 -3.71 -11.32 -1.20
C PRO A 147 -4.31 -10.70 0.07
N GLN A 148 -4.80 -11.54 0.98
CA GLN A 148 -5.45 -11.15 2.22
C GLN A 148 -4.68 -11.64 3.44
N GLN A 149 -4.19 -10.71 4.25
CA GLN A 149 -3.64 -11.05 5.57
C GLN A 149 -4.77 -11.51 6.51
N SER A 150 -4.58 -12.64 7.18
CA SER A 150 -5.58 -13.21 8.07
C SER A 150 -5.70 -12.41 9.36
N SER A 151 -6.93 -12.20 9.84
CA SER A 151 -7.16 -11.62 11.17
C SER A 151 -6.69 -12.52 12.31
N ALA A 152 -6.53 -13.83 12.04
CA ALA A 152 -5.95 -14.78 12.99
C ALA A 152 -4.43 -14.64 13.08
N ALA A 153 -3.76 -14.26 11.99
CA ALA A 153 -2.33 -13.98 11.96
C ALA A 153 -2.01 -12.62 12.62
N ASP A 154 -2.88 -11.63 12.39
CA ASP A 154 -2.81 -10.32 13.03
C ASP A 154 -4.22 -9.72 13.17
N SER A 155 -4.64 -9.36 14.37
CA SER A 155 -6.00 -8.82 14.62
C SER A 155 -6.34 -7.56 13.81
N HIS A 156 -5.34 -6.81 13.33
CA HIS A 156 -5.50 -5.66 12.45
C HIS A 156 -5.19 -5.99 10.99
N ARG A 157 -5.02 -7.27 10.62
CA ARG A 157 -4.61 -7.72 9.28
C ARG A 157 -3.34 -7.03 8.82
N CYS A 158 -2.44 -6.73 9.74
CA CYS A 158 -1.20 -6.04 9.43
C CYS A 158 -0.15 -7.04 8.94
N TRP A 159 0.57 -6.70 7.87
CA TRP A 159 1.71 -7.50 7.41
C TRP A 159 2.90 -7.32 8.35
N HIS A 160 3.49 -8.41 8.82
CA HIS A 160 4.65 -8.37 9.72
C HIS A 160 5.97 -8.22 8.94
N TRP A 161 6.05 -7.21 8.07
CA TRP A 161 7.21 -6.95 7.21
C TRP A 161 8.53 -6.88 7.98
N TYR A 162 8.51 -6.42 9.24
CA TYR A 162 9.69 -6.28 10.10
C TYR A 162 10.22 -7.59 10.69
N LYS A 163 9.52 -8.72 10.57
CA LYS A 163 10.05 -9.99 11.09
C LYS A 163 11.33 -10.35 10.34
N ARG A 164 12.35 -10.84 11.06
CA ARG A 164 13.63 -11.25 10.46
C ARG A 164 13.44 -12.19 9.28
N ASP A 165 12.62 -13.24 9.43
CA ASP A 165 12.31 -14.19 8.36
C ASP A 165 11.72 -13.49 7.12
N THR A 166 10.78 -12.57 7.31
CA THR A 166 10.18 -11.77 6.23
C THR A 166 11.17 -10.82 5.57
N GLN A 167 12.07 -10.20 6.34
CA GLN A 167 13.17 -9.37 5.82
C GLN A 167 14.18 -10.18 4.99
N GLN A 168 14.29 -11.49 5.22
CA GLN A 168 15.18 -12.41 4.49
C GLN A 168 14.46 -13.19 3.37
N GLY A 169 13.27 -12.73 2.96
CA GLY A 169 12.52 -13.32 1.84
C GLY A 169 11.66 -14.53 2.21
N GLY A 170 11.71 -14.99 3.47
CA GLY A 170 10.86 -16.06 3.99
C GLY A 170 9.47 -15.57 4.40
N GLY A 171 8.77 -16.37 5.20
CA GLY A 171 7.47 -16.00 5.74
C GLY A 171 6.46 -15.61 4.66
N ASP A 172 5.78 -14.48 4.83
CA ASP A 172 4.76 -14.02 3.87
C ASP A 172 5.34 -13.63 2.50
N VAL A 173 6.64 -13.32 2.41
CA VAL A 173 7.30 -12.97 1.14
C VAL A 173 7.37 -14.20 0.22
N GLN A 174 7.89 -15.32 0.72
CA GLN A 174 7.90 -16.59 0.00
C GLN A 174 6.48 -17.04 -0.40
N LEU A 175 5.54 -16.99 0.53
CA LEU A 175 4.16 -17.42 0.30
C LEU A 175 3.49 -16.60 -0.83
N LEU A 176 3.78 -15.29 -0.90
CA LEU A 176 3.31 -14.43 -1.99
C LEU A 176 3.99 -14.74 -3.31
N ALA A 177 5.31 -14.99 -3.33
CA ALA A 177 6.02 -15.34 -4.56
C ALA A 177 5.50 -16.65 -5.18
N GLU A 178 5.23 -17.65 -4.34
CA GLU A 178 4.63 -18.92 -4.77
C GLU A 178 3.18 -18.75 -5.23
N MET A 179 2.38 -17.92 -4.55
CA MET A 179 1.02 -17.59 -4.97
C MET A 179 1.02 -16.90 -6.35
N ILE A 180 1.92 -15.94 -6.57
CA ILE A 180 2.06 -15.23 -7.85
C ILE A 180 2.32 -16.24 -8.97
N ALA A 181 3.29 -17.13 -8.77
CA ALA A 181 3.62 -18.17 -9.75
C ALA A 181 2.45 -19.11 -10.03
N HIS A 182 1.72 -19.52 -8.97
CA HIS A 182 0.54 -20.37 -9.09
C HIS A 182 -0.56 -19.70 -9.90
N VAL A 183 -0.91 -18.45 -9.57
CA VAL A 183 -1.96 -17.69 -10.26
C VAL A 183 -1.59 -17.44 -11.72
N GLN A 184 -0.33 -17.10 -12.01
CA GLN A 184 0.15 -16.93 -13.37
C GLN A 184 -0.05 -18.20 -14.21
N ARG A 185 0.39 -19.37 -13.71
CA ARG A 185 0.23 -20.65 -14.41
C ARG A 185 -1.24 -21.02 -14.58
N ARG A 186 -2.04 -20.91 -13.52
CA ARG A 186 -3.45 -21.30 -13.52
C ARG A 186 -4.29 -20.49 -14.52
N HIS A 187 -3.95 -19.23 -14.74
CA HIS A 187 -4.74 -18.32 -15.57
C HIS A 187 -4.05 -17.91 -16.89
N GLY A 188 -2.87 -18.47 -17.20
CA GLY A 188 -2.10 -18.15 -18.41
C GLY A 188 -1.69 -16.68 -18.49
N LEU A 189 -1.25 -16.09 -17.37
CA LEU A 189 -0.87 -14.67 -17.29
C LEU A 189 0.59 -14.48 -17.70
N ASP A 190 0.92 -13.28 -18.19
CA ASP A 190 2.26 -12.94 -18.63
C ASP A 190 3.22 -12.78 -17.43
N SER A 191 4.07 -13.79 -17.22
CA SER A 191 5.06 -13.79 -16.14
C SER A 191 6.09 -12.67 -16.27
N THR A 192 6.33 -12.18 -17.48
CA THR A 192 7.31 -11.11 -17.74
C THR A 192 6.77 -9.71 -17.39
N ARG A 193 5.45 -9.56 -17.30
CA ARG A 193 4.74 -8.30 -17.01
C ARG A 193 3.95 -8.43 -15.72
N THR A 194 4.67 -8.77 -14.66
CA THR A 194 4.13 -8.87 -13.31
C THR A 194 4.68 -7.75 -12.45
N TYR A 195 3.77 -7.02 -11.81
CA TYR A 195 4.07 -5.82 -11.04
C TYR A 195 3.48 -5.95 -9.64
N ILE A 196 4.08 -5.30 -8.66
CA ILE A 196 3.58 -5.34 -7.28
C ILE A 196 3.47 -3.95 -6.69
N SER A 197 2.42 -3.77 -5.91
CA SER A 197 2.13 -2.52 -5.23
C SER A 197 1.45 -2.73 -3.89
N GLY A 198 1.50 -1.71 -3.04
CA GLY A 198 0.75 -1.67 -1.80
C GLY A 198 0.76 -0.31 -1.13
N LEU A 199 0.05 -0.24 0.00
CA LEU A 199 0.01 0.90 0.91
C LEU A 199 0.61 0.52 2.28
N SER A 200 1.42 1.39 2.87
CA SER A 200 1.90 1.23 4.26
C SER A 200 2.65 -0.10 4.47
N ALA A 201 2.24 -0.91 5.45
CA ALA A 201 2.79 -2.26 5.66
C ALA A 201 2.67 -3.18 4.41
N GLY A 202 1.63 -3.02 3.60
CA GLY A 202 1.50 -3.74 2.33
C GLY A 202 2.53 -3.25 1.30
N ALA A 203 2.85 -1.96 1.31
CA ALA A 203 3.92 -1.39 0.49
C ALA A 203 5.31 -1.88 0.95
N ALA A 204 5.52 -2.00 2.25
CA ALA A 204 6.75 -2.59 2.82
C ALA A 204 6.92 -4.05 2.36
N LEU A 205 5.85 -4.85 2.44
CA LEU A 205 5.88 -6.25 2.00
C LEU A 205 6.06 -6.35 0.48
N ALA A 206 5.44 -5.47 -0.30
CA ALA A 206 5.61 -5.38 -1.76
C ALA A 206 7.08 -5.14 -2.13
N THR A 207 7.76 -4.22 -1.42
CA THR A 207 9.19 -3.97 -1.59
C THR A 207 10.00 -5.24 -1.32
N LEU A 208 9.73 -5.94 -0.21
CA LEU A 208 10.48 -7.16 0.12
C LEU A 208 10.27 -8.27 -0.90
N VAL A 209 9.04 -8.50 -1.38
CA VAL A 209 8.77 -9.48 -2.45
C VAL A 209 9.52 -9.11 -3.72
N ALA A 210 9.50 -7.84 -4.11
CA ALA A 210 10.22 -7.40 -5.31
C ALA A 210 11.74 -7.61 -5.18
N LEU A 211 12.33 -7.29 -4.02
CA LEU A 211 13.77 -7.39 -3.80
C LEU A 211 14.27 -8.82 -3.56
N HIS A 212 13.43 -9.74 -3.07
CA HIS A 212 13.82 -11.14 -2.87
C HIS A 212 13.46 -12.07 -4.02
N TYR A 213 12.51 -11.66 -4.87
CA TYR A 213 12.12 -12.39 -6.09
C TYR A 213 12.16 -11.47 -7.33
N PRO A 214 13.31 -10.83 -7.61
CA PRO A 214 13.42 -9.81 -8.65
C PRO A 214 13.20 -10.36 -10.07
N GLU A 215 13.38 -11.66 -10.29
CA GLU A 215 13.10 -12.36 -11.53
C GLU A 215 11.60 -12.42 -11.86
N ARG A 216 10.73 -12.35 -10.85
CA ARG A 216 9.26 -12.43 -11.00
C ARG A 216 8.61 -11.06 -11.14
N ILE A 217 9.24 -10.01 -10.61
CA ILE A 217 8.65 -8.68 -10.49
C ILE A 217 9.36 -7.71 -11.43
N ALA A 218 8.65 -7.23 -12.45
CA ALA A 218 9.16 -6.29 -13.44
C ALA A 218 9.22 -4.84 -12.97
N ALA A 219 8.35 -4.44 -12.04
CA ALA A 219 8.36 -3.13 -11.42
C ALA A 219 7.60 -3.10 -10.09
N LEU A 220 8.02 -2.18 -9.22
CA LEU A 220 7.48 -1.93 -7.89
C LEU A 220 6.77 -0.57 -7.86
N GLY A 221 5.59 -0.50 -7.26
CA GLY A 221 4.91 0.77 -6.99
C GLY A 221 4.48 0.86 -5.55
N VAL A 222 4.96 1.84 -4.79
CA VAL A 222 4.68 1.91 -3.35
C VAL A 222 4.01 3.22 -2.97
N HIS A 223 3.03 3.13 -2.07
CA HIS A 223 2.43 4.29 -1.43
C HIS A 223 2.71 4.27 0.07
N SER A 224 3.23 5.38 0.61
CA SER A 224 3.50 5.53 2.05
C SER A 224 4.31 4.37 2.66
N ALA A 225 5.34 3.89 1.96
CA ALA A 225 6.17 2.78 2.41
C ALA A 225 7.23 3.23 3.43
N PRO A 226 7.53 2.40 4.45
CA PRO A 226 8.76 2.53 5.21
C PRO A 226 9.98 2.08 4.37
N VAL A 227 11.17 2.43 4.84
CA VAL A 227 12.44 1.85 4.35
C VAL A 227 12.50 0.33 4.59
N PHE A 228 13.27 -0.40 3.77
CA PHE A 228 13.51 -1.84 3.95
C PHE A 228 14.83 -2.11 4.67
N GLY A 229 14.99 -3.32 5.23
CA GLY A 229 16.26 -3.84 5.76
C GLY A 229 16.72 -3.25 7.09
N THR A 230 15.89 -2.44 7.75
CA THR A 230 16.28 -1.67 8.95
C THR A 230 15.42 -1.94 10.18
N ALA A 231 14.46 -2.88 10.08
CA ALA A 231 13.59 -3.26 11.17
C ALA A 231 13.55 -4.78 11.34
N ASP A 232 13.60 -5.20 12.60
CA ASP A 232 13.62 -6.60 13.05
C ASP A 232 12.60 -6.89 14.17
N SER A 233 11.88 -5.85 14.61
CA SER A 233 10.91 -5.91 15.71
C SER A 233 9.81 -4.87 15.51
N PRO A 234 8.65 -5.00 16.21
CA PRO A 234 7.60 -3.98 16.15
C PRO A 234 8.09 -2.59 16.58
N ILE A 235 9.06 -2.51 17.49
CA ILE A 235 9.59 -1.25 18.02
C ILE A 235 10.50 -0.58 16.98
N SER A 236 11.42 -1.33 16.37
CA SER A 236 12.28 -0.81 15.30
C SER A 236 11.45 -0.44 14.07
N ALA A 237 10.42 -1.23 13.73
CA ALA A 237 9.46 -0.90 12.68
C ALA A 237 8.73 0.43 12.93
N TYR A 238 8.21 0.63 14.15
CA TYR A 238 7.58 1.89 14.53
C TYR A 238 8.55 3.07 14.46
N ARG A 239 9.77 2.91 14.96
CA ARG A 239 10.81 3.95 14.91
C ARG A 239 11.14 4.33 13.46
N ALA A 240 11.32 3.35 12.58
CA ALA A 240 11.54 3.59 11.16
C ALA A 240 10.37 4.38 10.55
N MET A 241 9.12 3.94 10.76
CA MET A 241 7.94 4.64 10.25
C MET A 241 7.84 6.10 10.74
N GLN A 242 8.26 6.39 11.97
CA GLN A 242 8.16 7.72 12.56
C GLN A 242 9.37 8.62 12.29
N HIS A 243 10.56 8.06 12.07
CA HIS A 243 11.81 8.83 12.05
C HIS A 243 12.74 8.51 10.89
N GLY A 244 12.42 7.54 10.03
CA GLY A 244 13.38 6.94 9.13
C GLY A 244 14.50 6.26 9.92
N THR A 245 15.68 6.09 9.31
CA THR A 245 16.77 5.31 9.91
C THR A 245 18.15 5.97 9.86
N ARG A 246 18.21 7.31 9.80
CA ARG A 246 19.46 8.09 9.67
C ARG A 246 20.32 7.61 8.50
N ILE A 247 21.37 6.80 8.71
CA ILE A 247 22.27 6.28 7.66
C ILE A 247 22.00 4.81 7.34
N ALA A 248 21.40 4.05 8.27
CA ALA A 248 21.27 2.60 8.15
C ALA A 248 20.42 2.13 6.95
N HIS A 249 19.64 3.01 6.31
CA HIS A 249 18.91 2.66 5.09
C HIS A 249 19.86 2.45 3.90
N ILE A 250 20.92 3.24 3.78
CA ILE A 250 21.92 3.10 2.72
C ILE A 250 22.66 1.77 2.87
N ASP A 251 23.08 1.45 4.09
CA ASP A 251 23.76 0.18 4.39
C ASP A 251 22.90 -1.02 3.98
N ALA A 252 21.59 -1.00 4.28
CA ALA A 252 20.67 -2.06 3.90
C ALA A 252 20.59 -2.27 2.37
N ALA A 253 20.67 -1.21 1.57
CA ALA A 253 20.69 -1.34 0.11
C ALA A 253 22.01 -1.93 -0.40
N HIS A 254 23.14 -1.55 0.20
CA HIS A 254 24.44 -2.15 -0.12
C HIS A 254 24.53 -3.61 0.30
N THR A 255 24.04 -3.98 1.48
CA THR A 255 23.99 -5.37 1.94
C THR A 255 23.18 -6.24 0.98
N LEU A 256 22.04 -5.74 0.47
CA LEU A 256 21.27 -6.45 -0.56
C LEU A 256 22.14 -6.73 -1.80
N LEU A 257 22.79 -5.71 -2.35
CA LEU A 257 23.63 -5.85 -3.55
C LEU A 257 24.87 -6.72 -3.32
N GLN A 258 25.45 -6.71 -2.12
CA GLN A 258 26.53 -7.61 -1.74
C GLN A 258 26.08 -9.07 -1.67
N SER A 259 24.86 -9.32 -1.15
CA SER A 259 24.28 -10.67 -1.08
C SER A 259 23.82 -11.19 -2.44
N GLN A 260 23.56 -10.29 -3.41
CA GLN A 260 23.09 -10.62 -4.75
C GLN A 260 23.86 -9.80 -5.81
N PRO A 261 25.11 -10.16 -6.13
CA PRO A 261 25.95 -9.37 -7.05
C PRO A 261 25.35 -9.19 -8.46
N GLN A 262 24.46 -10.09 -8.88
CA GLN A 262 23.78 -10.05 -10.18
C GLN A 262 22.34 -9.51 -10.07
N PHE A 263 22.03 -8.71 -9.06
CA PHE A 263 20.69 -8.15 -8.86
C PHE A 263 20.25 -7.34 -10.09
N PRO A 264 19.11 -7.66 -10.74
CA PRO A 264 18.75 -7.13 -12.05
C PRO A 264 18.14 -5.72 -12.01
N GLY A 265 18.37 -4.98 -10.91
CA GLY A 265 17.66 -3.75 -10.57
C GLY A 265 16.18 -3.99 -10.25
N MET A 266 15.53 -2.98 -9.70
CA MET A 266 14.09 -2.99 -9.43
C MET A 266 13.48 -1.64 -9.79
N PRO A 267 12.94 -1.49 -11.01
CA PRO A 267 12.31 -0.25 -11.42
C PRO A 267 11.16 0.11 -10.47
N ALA A 268 11.13 1.32 -9.96
CA ALA A 268 10.21 1.70 -8.89
C ALA A 268 9.56 3.07 -9.07
N ILE A 269 8.29 3.16 -8.67
CA ILE A 269 7.56 4.41 -8.45
C ILE A 269 7.12 4.52 -6.99
N ILE A 270 7.43 5.64 -6.35
CA ILE A 270 7.16 5.90 -4.94
C ILE A 270 6.21 7.09 -4.86
N LEU A 271 5.11 6.96 -4.14
CA LEU A 271 4.19 8.05 -3.85
C LEU A 271 4.07 8.22 -2.33
N HIS A 272 4.23 9.45 -1.86
CA HIS A 272 4.18 9.74 -0.43
C HIS A 272 3.50 11.09 -0.18
N GLY A 273 2.63 11.15 0.82
CA GLY A 273 2.01 12.40 1.26
C GLY A 273 2.90 13.17 2.25
N ASP A 274 3.01 14.49 2.08
CA ASP A 274 3.83 15.33 2.96
C ASP A 274 3.27 15.46 4.40
N ARG A 275 1.98 15.14 4.59
CA ARG A 275 1.27 15.15 5.87
C ARG A 275 0.98 13.75 6.41
N ASP A 276 1.65 12.74 5.88
CA ASP A 276 1.54 11.37 6.41
C ASP A 276 2.11 11.29 7.85
N ALA A 277 1.22 11.13 8.82
CA ALA A 277 1.57 11.03 10.23
C ALA A 277 1.82 9.58 10.71
N VAL A 278 1.54 8.59 9.86
CA VAL A 278 1.66 7.16 10.18
C VAL A 278 3.03 6.66 9.74
N VAL A 279 3.32 6.83 8.44
CA VAL A 279 4.64 6.57 7.86
C VAL A 279 5.13 7.91 7.36
N ARG A 280 6.00 8.56 8.14
CA ARG A 280 6.38 9.94 7.85
C ARG A 280 7.15 10.05 6.53
N ARG A 281 6.97 11.19 5.86
CA ARG A 281 7.58 11.60 4.58
C ARG A 281 9.05 11.23 4.44
N ILE A 282 9.84 11.29 5.52
CA ILE A 282 11.26 10.91 5.54
C ILE A 282 11.49 9.49 5.00
N ASN A 283 10.56 8.56 5.22
CA ASN A 283 10.68 7.20 4.71
C ASN A 283 10.59 7.15 3.18
N GLY A 284 9.70 7.94 2.56
CA GLY A 284 9.61 8.00 1.09
C GLY A 284 10.90 8.54 0.46
N ALA A 285 11.51 9.56 1.09
CA ALA A 285 12.80 10.09 0.67
C ALA A 285 13.94 9.06 0.82
N GLN A 286 14.06 8.43 1.99
CA GLN A 286 15.09 7.42 2.24
C GLN A 286 14.89 6.16 1.39
N LEU A 287 13.66 5.73 1.15
CA LEU A 287 13.37 4.60 0.26
C LEU A 287 13.75 4.93 -1.20
N ALA A 288 13.57 6.18 -1.64
CA ALA A 288 14.05 6.62 -2.95
C ALA A 288 15.58 6.56 -3.04
N GLU A 289 16.31 6.89 -1.96
CA GLU A 289 17.76 6.72 -1.89
C GLU A 289 18.17 5.25 -1.97
N GLN A 290 17.50 4.36 -1.22
CA GLN A 290 17.74 2.92 -1.27
C GLN A 290 17.53 2.38 -2.69
N LEU A 291 16.40 2.71 -3.31
CA LEU A 291 16.07 2.24 -4.65
C LEU A 291 16.94 2.90 -5.74
N LYS A 292 17.49 4.09 -5.48
CA LYS A 292 18.51 4.68 -6.36
C LYS A 292 19.79 3.85 -6.34
N ILE A 293 20.25 3.39 -5.16
CA ILE A 293 21.40 2.51 -5.03
C ILE A 293 21.14 1.17 -5.73
N VAL A 294 19.99 0.55 -5.46
CA VAL A 294 19.59 -0.73 -6.09
C VAL A 294 19.53 -0.66 -7.61
N ASN A 295 19.13 0.48 -8.17
CA ASN A 295 19.05 0.67 -9.61
C ASN A 295 20.28 1.32 -10.24
N ALA A 296 21.31 1.68 -9.46
CA ALA A 296 22.42 2.51 -9.93
C ALA A 296 23.09 1.98 -11.22
N PRO A 297 23.34 0.67 -11.40
CA PRO A 297 23.93 0.15 -12.65
C PRO A 297 23.06 0.36 -13.90
N TYR A 298 21.75 0.61 -13.71
CA TYR A 298 20.76 0.76 -14.77
C TYR A 298 20.32 2.20 -14.98
N LEU A 299 20.80 3.15 -14.17
CA LEU A 299 20.48 4.57 -14.33
C LEU A 299 21.46 5.23 -15.30
N GLY A 300 20.95 6.14 -16.12
CA GLY A 300 21.79 7.06 -16.87
C GLY A 300 22.51 8.05 -15.93
N THR A 301 23.54 8.70 -16.46
CA THR A 301 24.35 9.69 -15.73
C THR A 301 23.67 11.05 -15.55
N ALA A 302 22.57 11.30 -16.28
CA ALA A 302 21.84 12.55 -16.21
C ALA A 302 21.13 12.71 -14.84
N PRO A 303 21.05 13.95 -14.31
CA PRO A 303 20.32 14.20 -13.08
C PRO A 303 18.82 13.87 -13.23
N PRO A 304 18.12 13.53 -12.13
CA PRO A 304 16.69 13.27 -12.18
C PRO A 304 15.90 14.48 -12.73
N VAL A 305 14.94 14.21 -13.61
CA VAL A 305 14.03 15.23 -14.13
C VAL A 305 13.04 15.59 -13.04
N LEU A 306 13.06 16.86 -12.61
CA LEU A 306 12.13 17.40 -11.63
C LEU A 306 10.92 18.02 -12.33
N ARG A 307 9.71 17.74 -11.81
CA ARG A 307 8.46 18.36 -12.26
C ARG A 307 7.61 18.72 -11.07
N SER A 308 6.92 19.85 -11.15
CA SER A 308 5.97 20.31 -10.14
C SER A 308 4.61 20.51 -10.79
N TYR A 309 3.57 19.99 -10.16
CA TYR A 309 2.20 20.07 -10.61
C TYR A 309 1.39 20.80 -9.54
N LEU A 310 0.80 21.93 -9.93
CA LEU A 310 0.02 22.75 -9.01
C LEU A 310 -1.28 22.06 -8.61
N ALA A 311 -1.69 22.32 -7.36
CA ALA A 311 -2.98 21.90 -6.85
C ALA A 311 -4.11 22.53 -7.69
N ARG A 312 -5.22 21.81 -7.81
CA ARG A 312 -6.46 22.36 -8.37
C ARG A 312 -7.53 22.29 -7.30
N THR A 313 -7.84 23.44 -6.73
CA THR A 313 -8.76 23.60 -5.60
C THR A 313 -10.22 23.82 -6.03
N GLY A 314 -10.47 24.12 -7.32
CA GLY A 314 -11.81 24.33 -7.89
C GLY A 314 -12.11 23.48 -9.14
N GLY A 315 -13.36 23.55 -9.58
CA GLY A 315 -13.87 22.82 -10.75
C GLY A 315 -14.28 21.38 -10.47
N ARG A 316 -14.69 20.65 -11.52
CA ARG A 316 -15.35 19.33 -11.42
C ARG A 316 -14.48 18.18 -10.85
N SER A 317 -13.17 18.37 -10.64
CA SER A 317 -12.29 17.27 -10.19
C SER A 317 -11.09 17.76 -9.36
N PRO A 318 -11.25 18.28 -8.14
CA PRO A 318 -10.13 18.79 -7.33
C PRO A 318 -8.96 17.79 -7.21
N ARG A 319 -7.72 18.30 -7.14
CA ARG A 319 -6.52 17.46 -6.96
C ARG A 319 -5.47 18.16 -6.11
N HIS A 320 -4.74 17.39 -5.31
CA HIS A 320 -3.54 17.87 -4.65
C HIS A 320 -2.48 18.28 -5.68
N GLY A 321 -1.66 19.25 -5.28
CA GLY A 321 -0.40 19.50 -5.96
C GLY A 321 0.58 18.38 -5.61
N TYR A 322 1.54 18.14 -6.49
CA TYR A 322 2.62 17.19 -6.21
C TYR A 322 3.88 17.57 -6.98
N SER A 323 5.03 17.19 -6.44
CA SER A 323 6.31 17.24 -7.15
C SER A 323 6.78 15.82 -7.45
N SER A 324 7.53 15.66 -8.52
CA SER A 324 8.11 14.37 -8.90
C SER A 324 9.56 14.51 -9.33
N ALA A 325 10.40 13.58 -8.91
CA ALA A 325 11.75 13.38 -9.42
C ALA A 325 11.81 12.06 -10.18
N SER A 326 12.29 12.06 -11.43
CA SER A 326 12.36 10.87 -12.28
C SER A 326 13.77 10.64 -12.80
N ALA A 327 14.38 9.51 -12.47
CA ALA A 327 15.63 9.03 -13.04
C ALA A 327 15.36 7.99 -14.14
N TYR A 328 16.19 7.98 -15.18
CA TYR A 328 15.93 7.25 -16.43
C TYR A 328 17.12 6.38 -16.85
N ALA A 329 16.83 5.30 -17.58
CA ALA A 329 17.75 4.59 -18.46
C ALA A 329 17.41 4.96 -19.91
N GLY A 330 18.19 5.85 -20.52
CA GLY A 330 17.81 6.48 -21.79
C GLY A 330 16.44 7.17 -21.67
N ARG A 331 15.43 6.67 -22.38
CA ARG A 331 14.04 7.19 -22.34
C ARG A 331 13.12 6.48 -21.36
N LYS A 332 13.57 5.37 -20.75
CA LYS A 332 12.74 4.53 -19.87
C LYS A 332 12.92 4.99 -18.43
N PRO A 333 11.85 5.44 -17.73
CA PRO A 333 11.98 5.81 -16.31
C PRO A 333 12.32 4.56 -15.51
N GLN A 334 13.26 4.67 -14.58
CA GLN A 334 13.67 3.55 -13.72
C GLN A 334 13.32 3.81 -12.25
N LEU A 335 13.38 5.07 -11.83
CA LEU A 335 12.99 5.47 -10.48
C LEU A 335 12.19 6.77 -10.56
N VAL A 336 10.97 6.75 -10.03
CA VAL A 336 10.11 7.92 -9.90
C VAL A 336 9.75 8.09 -8.43
N SER A 337 10.01 9.25 -7.85
CA SER A 337 9.53 9.60 -6.51
C SER A 337 8.59 10.78 -6.61
N CYS A 338 7.42 10.67 -5.97
CA CYS A 338 6.36 11.66 -5.97
C CYS A 338 6.00 12.08 -4.55
N ASP A 339 6.03 13.38 -4.31
CA ASP A 339 5.67 14.01 -3.05
C ASP A 339 4.36 14.77 -3.21
N ILE A 340 3.32 14.34 -2.51
CA ILE A 340 1.95 14.82 -2.71
C ILE A 340 1.59 15.79 -1.58
N THR A 341 1.36 17.04 -1.97
CA THR A 341 1.14 18.15 -1.05
C THR A 341 -0.21 18.06 -0.36
N GLY A 342 -0.18 18.08 0.97
CA GLY A 342 -1.32 18.02 1.86
C GLY A 342 -1.92 16.63 2.05
N LEU A 343 -1.40 15.60 1.39
CA LEU A 343 -1.91 14.24 1.50
C LEU A 343 -1.46 13.58 2.81
N GLY A 344 -2.40 12.96 3.52
CA GLY A 344 -2.15 12.16 4.72
C GLY A 344 -1.83 10.69 4.43
N HIS A 345 -2.06 9.81 5.40
CA HIS A 345 -1.86 8.36 5.23
C HIS A 345 -3.04 7.72 4.47
N ALA A 346 -3.11 7.92 3.16
CA ALA A 346 -4.20 7.46 2.33
C ALA A 346 -3.74 7.22 0.88
N TRP A 347 -4.45 6.36 0.16
CA TRP A 347 -4.24 6.16 -1.28
C TRP A 347 -4.69 7.39 -2.07
N SER A 348 -3.77 8.03 -2.78
CA SER A 348 -4.04 9.22 -3.59
C SER A 348 -4.92 8.93 -4.82
N GLY A 349 -5.91 9.79 -5.06
CA GLY A 349 -6.89 9.65 -6.15
C GLY A 349 -7.78 8.41 -6.02
N GLY A 350 -7.99 7.94 -4.79
CA GLY A 350 -8.83 6.78 -4.49
C GLY A 350 -10.34 7.06 -4.52
N ALA A 351 -11.13 6.15 -3.99
CA ALA A 351 -12.58 6.31 -3.87
C ALA A 351 -12.97 7.23 -2.70
N ASP A 352 -13.99 8.05 -2.90
CA ASP A 352 -14.52 8.92 -1.84
C ASP A 352 -15.14 8.12 -0.69
N LYS A 353 -15.08 8.68 0.53
CA LYS A 353 -15.69 8.14 1.77
C LYS A 353 -15.18 6.76 2.23
N LEU A 354 -14.12 6.22 1.64
CA LEU A 354 -13.46 5.01 2.13
C LEU A 354 -12.26 5.34 3.02
N ALA A 355 -12.05 4.53 4.06
CA ALA A 355 -10.90 4.69 4.94
C ALA A 355 -9.59 4.51 4.15
N PHE A 356 -8.57 5.30 4.51
CA PHE A 356 -7.26 5.29 3.86
C PHE A 356 -7.34 5.55 2.34
N SER A 357 -8.31 6.37 1.93
CA SER A 357 -8.52 6.81 0.56
C SER A 357 -8.64 8.33 0.53
N ALA A 358 -7.96 8.96 -0.43
CA ALA A 358 -8.07 10.38 -0.68
C ALA A 358 -8.57 10.55 -2.13
N PRO A 359 -9.82 10.96 -2.36
CA PRO A 359 -10.35 11.13 -3.72
C PRO A 359 -9.68 12.27 -4.48
N GLU A 360 -9.15 13.27 -3.75
CA GLU A 360 -8.32 14.31 -4.30
C GLU A 360 -7.03 13.66 -4.85
N GLY A 361 -6.83 13.77 -6.16
CA GLY A 361 -5.70 13.17 -6.86
C GLY A 361 -4.33 13.73 -6.40
N PRO A 362 -3.23 13.30 -7.02
CA PRO A 362 -3.17 12.60 -8.30
C PRO A 362 -3.63 11.13 -8.23
N ASP A 363 -4.03 10.56 -9.36
CA ASP A 363 -4.46 9.16 -9.46
C ASP A 363 -3.25 8.22 -9.37
N ALA A 364 -2.97 7.72 -8.15
CA ALA A 364 -1.84 6.84 -7.89
C ALA A 364 -1.91 5.55 -8.71
N SER A 365 -3.11 4.98 -8.88
CA SER A 365 -3.32 3.74 -9.64
C SER A 365 -2.93 3.93 -11.10
N LEU A 366 -3.36 5.03 -11.73
CA LEU A 366 -3.01 5.34 -13.12
C LEU A 366 -1.53 5.67 -13.30
N MET A 367 -0.94 6.43 -12.36
CA MET A 367 0.49 6.75 -12.37
C MET A 367 1.34 5.48 -12.31
N MET A 368 1.01 4.58 -11.37
CA MET A 368 1.68 3.30 -11.22
C MET A 368 1.53 2.44 -12.47
N TRP A 369 0.33 2.30 -13.03
CA TRP A 369 0.13 1.54 -14.26
C TRP A 369 0.94 2.10 -15.45
N THR A 370 0.95 3.43 -15.60
CA THR A 370 1.68 4.10 -16.69
C THR A 370 3.19 3.90 -16.55
N PHE A 371 3.70 3.82 -15.33
CA PHE A 371 5.06 3.41 -15.05
C PHE A 371 5.26 1.92 -15.40
N PHE A 372 4.49 1.02 -14.77
CA PHE A 372 4.58 -0.43 -14.92
C PHE A 372 4.58 -0.91 -16.37
N ALA A 373 3.69 -0.38 -17.20
CA ALA A 373 3.53 -0.80 -18.59
C ALA A 373 4.81 -0.62 -19.45
N ARG A 374 5.81 0.13 -18.97
CA ARG A 374 7.13 0.30 -19.61
C ARG A 374 8.15 -0.78 -19.24
N HIS A 375 7.83 -1.63 -18.27
CA HIS A 375 8.74 -2.61 -17.69
C HIS A 375 8.32 -4.04 -17.99
N ARG A 376 9.33 -4.87 -18.23
CA ARG A 376 9.21 -6.29 -18.54
C ARG A 376 10.47 -6.98 -18.02
N ARG A 377 10.32 -8.15 -17.41
CA ARG A 377 11.45 -9.06 -17.13
C ARG A 377 11.73 -9.92 -18.36
N PRO A 378 12.97 -10.39 -18.56
CA PRO A 378 13.23 -11.49 -19.47
C PRO A 378 12.31 -12.68 -19.13
N LEU A 379 11.96 -13.49 -20.13
CA LEU A 379 11.41 -14.81 -19.82
C LEU A 379 12.47 -15.53 -18.99
N ALA A 380 12.10 -16.00 -17.80
CA ALA A 380 12.94 -16.96 -17.10
C ALA A 380 13.14 -18.13 -18.08
N ALA A 381 14.39 -18.37 -18.52
CA ALA A 381 14.73 -19.67 -19.06
C ALA A 381 14.23 -20.67 -18.01
N GLN A 382 13.46 -21.68 -18.42
CA GLN A 382 12.87 -22.67 -17.52
C GLN A 382 13.98 -23.17 -16.58
N MET A 383 14.05 -22.63 -15.37
CA MET A 383 14.94 -23.17 -14.37
C MET A 383 14.36 -24.53 -14.01
N PRO A 384 15.12 -25.62 -14.15
CA PRO A 384 14.63 -26.93 -13.71
C PRO A 384 14.22 -26.83 -12.25
N ASP A 385 13.11 -27.47 -11.90
CA ASP A 385 12.58 -27.54 -10.53
C ASP A 385 13.68 -28.01 -9.57
N LEU A 386 14.38 -27.07 -8.94
CA LEU A 386 15.31 -27.36 -7.85
C LEU A 386 14.48 -27.56 -6.59
N LYS A 387 13.83 -28.73 -6.49
CA LYS A 387 13.49 -29.46 -5.26
C LYS A 387 12.81 -30.80 -5.58
N SER A 388 13.54 -31.66 -6.28
CA SER A 388 13.43 -33.11 -6.13
C SER A 388 14.83 -33.68 -5.90
N CYS A 389 15.41 -33.39 -4.74
CA CYS A 389 16.45 -34.25 -4.17
C CYS A 389 15.78 -35.02 -3.04
N GLU A 390 14.94 -35.98 -3.43
CA GLU A 390 14.65 -37.15 -2.60
C GLU A 390 15.46 -38.31 -3.18
N SER A 391 16.26 -38.89 -2.28
CA SER A 391 16.59 -40.31 -2.19
C SER A 391 16.79 -41.08 -3.49
N SER A 392 18.04 -41.39 -3.78
CA SER A 392 18.40 -42.69 -4.35
C SER A 392 19.89 -42.96 -4.23
N ALA A 393 20.19 -44.04 -3.48
CA ALA A 393 21.39 -44.91 -3.54
C ALA A 393 22.74 -44.28 -3.10
N GLN A 394 23.55 -44.89 -2.24
CA GLN A 394 23.64 -46.24 -1.68
C GLN A 394 24.42 -46.18 -0.36
#